data_AF-A0A1Z8LFR7-F1
#
_entry.id   AF-A0A1Z8LFR7-F1
#
_cell.length_a   1.000
_cell.length_b   1.000
_cell.length_c   1.000
_cell.angle_alpha   90.00
_cell.angle_beta   90.00
_cell.angle_gamma   90.00
#
_symmetry.space_group_name_H-M   'P 1'
#
loop_
_entity.id
_entity.type
_entity.pdbx_description
1 polymer ?
#
loop_
_entity_poly.entity_id
_entity_poly.type
_entity_poly.pdbx_seq_one_letter_code
_entity_poly.pdbx_strand_id
1 'polypeptide(L)'
;MNDSNCGERLTGHGSEWNNAKLSPDDARAATAWVEARVDKRSMLTNKERVEDVRDIMWQLEKDGEIAVHRITNAHQPKMVKTLFGWDKKIPTTQLWHHKSCGQCGNIPGYPTSLLWLQNRLGTSYLDETDQTSCTAWNYHGSGIGNVESLAAVFLRNFHQAYVSGKVQGHEDGHFYPLVHCGTSFGNYKEIRGFLLHSAELRERVRKVLDKLGRLVDGKLLIPEEIVHYSEWLHVMRPEINAMREIDVSGVRATIHPACHVYKMIPEDAIYDDEILEGNRVAVSTGLIEALGAQVIDYSTWYDCCGFGFRHIISEREFTRSFAIDRKIKVAVEEAKADVMIGHDTGCITTLDKNQWIGQAVGKDVSLPVMADCQFAAIACGADPYKIVQLHWHASAFEGLLEKIGVDWEKAKSEFEAYLEEVKQGKGERLYDPRLRITSGPGFQKPAVG
;
A
#
# COMPACT_ATOMS: atom_id res chain seq x y z
N MET A 1 -27.88 51.97 -3.15
CA MET A 1 -28.82 50.87 -2.84
C MET A 1 -29.00 50.09 -4.12
N ASN A 2 -28.16 49.08 -4.34
CA ASN A 2 -28.40 47.66 -4.01
C ASN A 2 -29.26 47.01 -5.12
N ASP A 3 -28.97 45.86 -5.69
CA ASP A 3 -27.94 44.83 -5.50
C ASP A 3 -27.92 44.04 -6.81
N SER A 4 -26.74 43.73 -7.35
CA SER A 4 -26.61 42.67 -8.36
C SER A 4 -25.28 41.95 -8.16
N ASN A 5 -25.19 41.25 -7.02
CA ASN A 5 -24.09 40.37 -6.71
C ASN A 5 -24.34 39.03 -7.45
N CYS A 6 -23.93 38.96 -8.71
CA CYS A 6 -23.89 37.71 -9.46
C CYS A 6 -22.55 37.04 -9.12
N GLY A 7 -22.61 35.90 -8.44
CA GLY A 7 -21.43 35.14 -8.03
C GLY A 7 -20.72 34.54 -9.23
N GLU A 8 -19.75 35.28 -9.79
CA GLU A 8 -18.74 34.70 -10.67
C GLU A 8 -17.81 33.84 -9.84
N ARG A 9 -17.74 32.55 -10.19
CA ARG A 9 -16.81 31.58 -9.61
C ARG A 9 -15.40 31.99 -10.01
N LEU A 10 -14.65 32.56 -9.07
CA LEU A 10 -13.20 32.72 -9.20
C LEU A 10 -12.58 31.32 -9.35
N THR A 11 -12.07 31.02 -10.54
CA THR A 11 -11.31 29.78 -10.76
C THR A 11 -9.87 30.02 -10.29
N GLY A 12 -9.26 29.02 -9.63
CA GLY A 12 -7.92 29.17 -9.05
C GLY A 12 -6.80 29.44 -10.07
N HIS A 13 -7.08 29.25 -11.37
CA HIS A 13 -6.15 29.51 -12.47
C HIS A 13 -6.96 29.88 -13.73
N GLY A 14 -6.93 31.16 -14.10
CA GLY A 14 -7.61 31.71 -15.28
C GLY A 14 -6.88 32.96 -15.78
N SER A 15 -7.20 33.43 -16.98
CA SER A 15 -6.55 34.61 -17.58
C SER A 15 -6.84 35.92 -16.83
N GLU A 16 -7.79 35.89 -15.90
CA GLU A 16 -8.09 36.95 -14.93
C GLU A 16 -6.99 37.16 -13.87
N TRP A 17 -6.08 36.21 -13.69
CA TRP A 17 -4.97 36.32 -12.74
C TRP A 17 -3.82 37.14 -13.33
N ASN A 18 -3.67 38.35 -12.83
CA ASN A 18 -2.58 39.24 -13.20
C ASN A 18 -1.36 39.01 -12.30
N ASN A 19 -0.16 39.19 -12.85
CA ASN A 19 1.06 39.23 -12.04
C ASN A 19 0.91 40.30 -10.96
N ALA A 20 1.01 39.89 -9.69
CA ALA A 20 0.81 40.76 -8.53
C ALA A 20 1.87 41.87 -8.41
N LYS A 21 2.92 41.85 -9.25
CA LYS A 21 4.03 42.82 -9.28
C LYS A 21 4.61 43.07 -7.88
N LEU A 22 4.64 42.01 -7.07
CA LEU A 22 5.22 42.07 -5.73
C LEU A 22 6.69 42.47 -5.83
N SER A 23 7.15 43.29 -4.89
CA SER A 23 8.57 43.51 -4.72
C SER A 23 9.27 42.18 -4.42
N PRO A 24 10.58 42.04 -4.69
CA PRO A 24 11.30 40.80 -4.34
C PRO A 24 11.16 40.39 -2.87
N ASP A 25 11.02 41.36 -1.96
CA ASP A 25 10.82 41.10 -0.53
C ASP A 25 9.39 40.64 -0.21
N ASP A 26 8.38 41.26 -0.82
CA ASP A 26 6.97 40.84 -0.64
C ASP A 26 6.70 39.49 -1.30
N ALA A 27 7.35 39.19 -2.43
CA ALA A 27 7.30 37.88 -3.07
C ALA A 27 7.89 36.81 -2.16
N ARG A 28 9.07 37.07 -1.57
CA ARG A 28 9.70 36.18 -0.57
C ARG A 28 8.83 36.00 0.67
N ALA A 29 8.23 37.06 1.20
CA ALA A 29 7.32 36.97 2.35
C ALA A 29 6.04 36.19 2.01
N ALA A 30 5.48 36.38 0.82
CA ALA A 30 4.29 35.67 0.33
C ALA A 30 4.56 34.18 0.06
N THR A 31 5.80 33.81 -0.29
CA THR A 31 6.24 32.42 -0.43
C THR A 31 6.96 31.87 0.80
N ALA A 32 7.11 32.66 1.87
CA ALA A 32 7.85 32.25 3.06
C ALA A 32 7.24 31.02 3.74
N TRP A 33 5.95 30.73 3.54
CA TRP A 33 5.31 29.51 4.01
C TRP A 33 5.70 28.26 3.21
N VAL A 34 6.14 28.42 1.96
CA VAL A 34 6.70 27.35 1.11
C VAL A 34 8.10 27.00 1.59
N GLU A 35 8.88 28.00 2.00
CA GLU A 35 10.22 27.84 2.58
C GLU A 35 10.18 27.56 4.09
N ALA A 36 9.05 27.81 4.76
CA ALA A 36 8.86 27.55 6.17
C ALA A 36 9.00 26.05 6.41
N ARG A 37 10.16 25.68 6.95
CA ARG A 37 10.46 24.33 7.42
C ARG A 37 9.55 24.01 8.59
N VAL A 38 8.39 23.47 8.26
CA VAL A 38 7.46 22.92 9.23
C VAL A 38 7.98 21.52 9.56
N ASP A 39 8.57 21.36 10.74
CA ASP A 39 8.82 20.03 11.32
C ASP A 39 7.46 19.36 11.58
N LYS A 40 6.93 18.69 10.56
CA LYS A 40 5.61 18.06 10.61
C LYS A 40 5.62 16.82 11.52
N ARG A 41 6.79 16.25 11.84
CA ARG A 41 6.96 15.20 12.85
C ARG A 41 6.66 15.73 14.24
N SER A 42 7.13 16.94 14.57
CA SER A 42 6.80 17.61 15.83
C SER A 42 5.29 17.91 16.00
N MET A 43 4.56 18.04 14.89
CA MET A 43 3.10 18.21 14.90
C MET A 43 2.31 16.93 15.13
N LEU A 44 2.90 15.76 14.83
CA LEU A 44 2.28 14.45 15.08
C LEU A 44 2.69 13.86 16.44
N THR A 45 3.73 14.40 17.08
CA THR A 45 4.35 13.85 18.30
C THR A 45 4.09 14.68 19.55
N ASN A 46 3.34 15.79 19.46
CA ASN A 46 3.02 16.64 20.61
C ASN A 46 1.63 16.34 21.21
N LYS A 47 1.66 16.05 22.52
CA LYS A 47 0.58 15.90 23.52
C LYS A 47 0.18 14.45 23.80
N GLU A 48 0.67 13.96 24.94
CA GLU A 48 0.37 12.69 25.63
C GLU A 48 1.21 11.48 25.18
N ARG A 49 1.61 10.67 26.17
CA ARG A 49 2.37 9.43 25.96
C ARG A 49 1.46 8.45 25.24
N VAL A 50 1.73 8.17 23.96
CA VAL A 50 1.03 7.13 23.22
C VAL A 50 1.46 5.77 23.78
N GLU A 51 0.51 4.89 24.05
CA GLU A 51 0.75 3.54 24.57
C GLU A 51 1.26 2.62 23.45
N ASP A 52 2.31 1.84 23.72
CA ASP A 52 2.72 0.79 22.79
C ASP A 52 1.78 -0.42 22.97
N VAL A 53 1.05 -0.77 21.91
CA VAL A 53 0.14 -1.92 21.87
C VAL A 53 0.80 -3.23 22.30
N ARG A 54 2.12 -3.34 22.15
CA ARG A 54 2.89 -4.52 22.56
C ARG A 54 2.88 -4.70 24.07
N ASP A 55 2.93 -3.63 24.86
CA ASP A 55 2.93 -3.69 26.33
C ASP A 55 1.65 -4.38 26.86
N ILE A 56 0.49 -3.98 26.34
CA ILE A 56 -0.80 -4.62 26.68
C ILE A 56 -0.82 -6.07 26.20
N MET A 57 -0.34 -6.31 24.98
CA MET A 57 -0.34 -7.65 24.37
C MET A 57 0.48 -8.65 25.20
N TRP A 58 1.66 -8.25 25.70
CA TRP A 58 2.49 -9.10 26.55
C TRP A 58 1.84 -9.39 27.90
N GLN A 59 1.17 -8.39 28.49
CA GLN A 59 0.44 -8.59 29.74
C GLN A 59 -0.73 -9.57 29.54
N LEU A 60 -1.53 -9.40 28.48
CA LEU A 60 -2.64 -10.31 28.17
C LEU A 60 -2.17 -11.74 27.87
N GLU A 61 -1.05 -11.90 27.18
CA GLU A 61 -0.50 -13.24 26.92
C GLU A 61 -0.02 -13.90 28.22
N LYS A 62 0.64 -13.16 29.10
CA LYS A 62 1.05 -13.63 30.43
C LYS A 62 -0.14 -14.05 31.28
N ASP A 63 -1.25 -13.31 31.19
CA ASP A 63 -2.50 -13.63 31.89
C ASP A 63 -3.27 -14.78 31.21
N GLY A 64 -2.77 -15.30 30.08
CA GLY A 64 -3.34 -16.44 29.38
C GLY A 64 -4.58 -16.12 28.53
N GLU A 65 -4.90 -14.85 28.31
CA GLU A 65 -6.09 -14.38 27.58
C GLU A 65 -5.96 -14.55 26.06
N ILE A 66 -4.73 -14.40 25.55
CA ILE A 66 -4.38 -14.47 24.13
C ILE A 66 -3.14 -15.33 23.90
N ALA A 67 -2.94 -15.77 22.66
CA ALA A 67 -1.69 -16.30 22.15
C ALA A 67 -1.11 -15.31 21.13
N VAL A 68 0.21 -15.09 21.13
CA VAL A 68 0.84 -14.15 20.18
C VAL A 68 1.51 -14.91 19.04
N HIS A 69 1.14 -14.57 17.79
CA HIS A 69 1.88 -14.99 16.61
C HIS A 69 3.14 -14.10 16.49
N ARG A 70 4.26 -14.63 16.99
CA ARG A 70 5.55 -13.94 17.06
C ARG A 70 6.32 -14.00 15.75
N ILE A 71 7.06 -12.93 15.45
CA ILE A 71 8.11 -12.94 14.44
C ILE A 71 9.38 -13.50 15.06
N THR A 72 9.72 -14.73 14.70
CA THR A 72 10.94 -15.45 15.11
C THR A 72 12.16 -15.10 14.23
N ASN A 73 13.35 -15.52 14.67
CA ASN A 73 14.60 -15.41 13.89
C ASN A 73 14.53 -16.13 12.53
N ALA A 74 13.68 -17.15 12.38
CA ALA A 74 13.53 -17.88 11.12
C ALA A 74 12.97 -16.99 10.00
N HIS A 75 12.19 -15.97 10.35
CA HIS A 75 11.68 -14.96 9.42
C HIS A 75 12.73 -13.89 9.02
N GLN A 76 13.93 -13.95 9.60
CA GLN A 76 15.03 -13.01 9.38
C GLN A 76 14.57 -11.53 9.47
N PRO A 77 13.97 -11.12 10.60
CA PRO A 77 13.35 -9.81 10.69
C PRO A 77 14.38 -8.69 10.62
N LYS A 78 14.02 -7.59 9.95
CA LYS A 78 14.72 -6.31 10.00
C LYS A 78 13.99 -5.35 10.93
N MET A 79 14.76 -4.56 11.67
CA MET A 79 14.23 -3.55 12.59
C MET A 79 14.12 -2.20 11.90
N VAL A 80 13.03 -1.50 12.16
CA VAL A 80 12.79 -0.12 11.71
C VAL A 80 12.25 0.73 12.84
N LYS A 81 12.37 2.05 12.69
CA LYS A 81 11.82 3.01 13.64
C LYS A 81 10.46 3.52 13.20
N THR A 82 9.54 3.62 14.14
CA THR A 82 8.26 4.31 13.91
C THR A 82 8.40 5.82 14.10
N LEU A 83 7.34 6.56 13.81
CA LEU A 83 7.24 8.00 14.06
C LEU A 83 7.69 8.41 15.48
N PHE A 84 7.33 7.61 16.49
CA PHE A 84 7.68 7.84 17.91
C PHE A 84 9.02 7.19 18.32
N GLY A 85 9.78 6.63 17.37
CA GLY A 85 11.07 5.99 17.62
C GLY A 85 10.98 4.57 18.19
N TRP A 86 9.79 3.96 18.19
CA TRP A 86 9.61 2.58 18.62
C TRP A 86 10.23 1.62 17.62
N ASP A 87 10.69 0.49 18.13
CA ASP A 87 11.19 -0.60 17.33
C ASP A 87 10.04 -1.42 16.76
N LYS A 88 9.99 -1.54 15.44
CA LYS A 88 9.05 -2.41 14.74
C LYS A 88 9.81 -3.51 13.99
N LYS A 89 9.35 -4.75 14.10
CA LYS A 89 9.91 -5.91 13.40
C LYS A 89 9.22 -6.11 12.06
N ILE A 90 10.00 -6.22 10.99
CA ILE A 90 9.50 -6.55 9.65
C ILE A 90 10.09 -7.90 9.25
N PRO A 91 9.29 -8.99 9.15
CA PRO A 91 9.78 -10.28 8.68
C PRO A 91 10.18 -10.16 7.21
N THR A 92 11.29 -10.76 6.79
CA THR A 92 11.78 -10.65 5.40
C THR A 92 11.57 -11.92 4.58
N THR A 93 11.38 -13.07 5.24
CA THR A 93 11.13 -14.37 4.61
C THR A 93 10.10 -15.18 5.41
N GLN A 94 9.68 -16.32 4.86
CA GLN A 94 8.58 -17.15 5.34
C GLN A 94 7.29 -16.33 5.50
N LEU A 95 6.82 -15.78 4.38
CA LEU A 95 5.68 -14.84 4.35
C LEU A 95 4.39 -15.53 3.90
N TRP A 96 3.25 -15.11 4.43
CA TRP A 96 1.92 -15.52 3.97
C TRP A 96 1.23 -14.34 3.29
N HIS A 97 0.99 -14.42 1.99
CA HIS A 97 0.47 -13.28 1.23
C HIS A 97 -1.01 -13.07 1.50
N HIS A 98 -1.36 -12.10 2.34
CA HIS A 98 -2.75 -11.67 2.55
C HIS A 98 -3.17 -10.76 1.40
N LYS A 99 -3.84 -11.34 0.40
CA LYS A 99 -4.25 -10.66 -0.83
C LYS A 99 -5.48 -9.79 -0.60
N SER A 100 -5.54 -8.66 -1.30
CA SER A 100 -6.74 -7.83 -1.35
C SER A 100 -7.87 -8.55 -2.08
N CYS A 101 -9.12 -8.16 -1.81
CA CYS A 101 -10.30 -8.65 -2.52
C CYS A 101 -10.37 -8.06 -3.94
N GLY A 102 -11.17 -7.00 -4.15
CA GLY A 102 -11.39 -6.43 -5.48
C GLY A 102 -10.19 -5.63 -6.00
N GLN A 103 -9.38 -5.05 -5.11
CA GLN A 103 -8.38 -4.08 -5.57
C GLN A 103 -7.11 -4.75 -6.13
N CYS A 104 -6.74 -5.96 -5.71
CA CYS A 104 -5.72 -6.77 -6.41
C CYS A 104 -6.24 -7.30 -7.76
N GLY A 105 -7.56 -7.48 -7.91
CA GLY A 105 -8.18 -7.90 -9.17
C GLY A 105 -8.23 -6.79 -10.23
N ASN A 106 -8.35 -5.52 -9.81
CA ASN A 106 -8.38 -4.39 -10.74
C ASN A 106 -7.00 -4.06 -11.34
N ILE A 107 -5.93 -4.33 -10.60
CA ILE A 107 -4.54 -4.08 -11.02
C ILE A 107 -3.70 -5.34 -10.71
N PRO A 108 -3.84 -6.41 -11.50
CA PRO A 108 -3.16 -7.70 -11.25
C PRO A 108 -1.63 -7.65 -11.36
N GLY A 109 -1.09 -6.64 -12.04
CA GLY A 109 0.34 -6.34 -12.06
C GLY A 109 0.93 -5.99 -10.70
N TYR A 110 0.09 -5.50 -9.77
CA TYR A 110 0.50 -5.17 -8.40
C TYR A 110 1.02 -6.37 -7.62
N PRO A 111 0.22 -7.43 -7.36
CA PRO A 111 0.71 -8.59 -6.63
C PRO A 111 1.77 -9.34 -7.45
N THR A 112 1.65 -9.38 -8.78
CA THR A 112 2.60 -10.07 -9.65
C THR A 112 4.00 -9.46 -9.57
N SER A 113 4.11 -8.13 -9.54
CA SER A 113 5.40 -7.44 -9.40
C SER A 113 6.08 -7.71 -8.06
N LEU A 114 5.30 -7.72 -6.96
CA LEU A 114 5.81 -8.06 -5.63
C LEU A 114 6.34 -9.50 -5.58
N LEU A 115 5.56 -10.45 -6.09
CA LEU A 115 5.96 -11.87 -6.13
C LEU A 115 7.20 -12.06 -7.01
N TRP A 116 7.29 -11.36 -8.13
CA TRP A 116 8.45 -11.41 -9.01
C TRP A 116 9.72 -10.91 -8.30
N LEU A 117 9.64 -9.78 -7.58
CA LEU A 117 10.75 -9.26 -6.78
C LEU A 117 11.18 -10.26 -5.69
N GLN A 118 10.22 -10.85 -4.98
CA GLN A 118 10.48 -11.87 -3.97
C GLN A 118 11.14 -13.13 -4.55
N ASN A 119 10.72 -13.58 -5.73
CA ASN A 119 11.34 -14.71 -6.42
C ASN A 119 12.78 -14.41 -6.83
N ARG A 120 13.05 -13.21 -7.36
CA ARG A 120 14.41 -12.75 -7.69
C ARG A 120 15.33 -12.75 -6.46
N LEU A 121 14.77 -12.43 -5.28
CA LEU A 121 15.47 -12.42 -4.00
C LEU A 121 15.53 -13.79 -3.29
N GLY A 122 14.89 -14.84 -3.84
CA GLY A 122 14.80 -16.15 -3.18
C GLY A 122 14.00 -16.11 -1.87
N THR A 123 13.05 -15.20 -1.74
CA THR A 123 12.20 -15.05 -0.55
C THR A 123 11.26 -16.25 -0.42
N SER A 124 11.22 -16.88 0.75
CA SER A 124 10.24 -17.93 1.04
C SER A 124 8.88 -17.30 1.33
N TYR A 125 7.85 -17.70 0.61
CA TYR A 125 6.48 -17.24 0.84
C TYR A 125 5.45 -18.29 0.43
N LEU A 126 4.22 -18.11 0.90
CA LEU A 126 3.04 -18.87 0.52
C LEU A 126 2.02 -17.93 -0.14
N ASP A 127 1.65 -18.23 -1.40
CA ASP A 127 0.56 -17.60 -2.14
C ASP A 127 -0.73 -18.43 -2.00
N GLU A 128 -1.33 -18.37 -0.82
CA GLU A 128 -2.53 -19.15 -0.47
C GLU A 128 -3.71 -18.81 -1.39
N THR A 129 -4.43 -19.82 -1.88
CA THR A 129 -5.64 -19.62 -2.69
C THR A 129 -6.90 -19.50 -1.85
N ASP A 130 -6.91 -20.12 -0.67
CA ASP A 130 -8.08 -20.20 0.20
C ASP A 130 -8.17 -18.99 1.13
N GLN A 131 -8.27 -17.80 0.53
CA GLN A 131 -8.37 -16.52 1.24
C GLN A 131 -9.76 -15.91 1.11
N THR A 132 -10.07 -15.00 2.02
CA THR A 132 -11.33 -14.25 1.98
C THR A 132 -11.08 -12.77 2.28
N SER A 133 -12.06 -11.93 1.94
CA SER A 133 -12.02 -10.49 2.19
C SER A 133 -11.76 -10.15 3.66
N CYS A 134 -11.07 -9.03 3.88
CA CYS A 134 -10.95 -8.40 5.19
C CYS A 134 -12.24 -7.74 5.70
N THR A 135 -13.23 -7.55 4.81
CA THR A 135 -14.51 -6.86 5.04
C THR A 135 -14.42 -5.39 5.49
N ALA A 136 -13.21 -4.83 5.61
CA ALA A 136 -12.94 -3.46 6.05
C ALA A 136 -13.54 -2.38 5.13
N TRP A 137 -13.58 -2.60 3.81
CA TRP A 137 -14.20 -1.63 2.89
C TRP A 137 -15.69 -1.43 3.19
N ASN A 138 -16.41 -2.51 3.50
CA ASN A 138 -17.81 -2.43 3.88
C ASN A 138 -17.98 -1.67 5.21
N TYR A 139 -17.09 -1.92 6.18
CA TYR A 139 -17.12 -1.20 7.45
C TYR A 139 -16.96 0.31 7.26
N HIS A 140 -15.88 0.75 6.62
CA HIS A 140 -15.62 2.18 6.43
C HIS A 140 -16.55 2.84 5.42
N GLY A 141 -17.06 2.11 4.42
CA GLY A 141 -17.93 2.64 3.37
C GLY A 141 -19.42 2.68 3.73
N SER A 142 -19.90 1.76 4.57
CA SER A 142 -21.31 1.72 4.97
C SER A 142 -21.58 2.32 6.34
N GLY A 143 -20.61 2.25 7.26
CA GLY A 143 -20.84 2.55 8.68
C GLY A 143 -21.68 1.48 9.41
N ILE A 144 -22.00 0.35 8.75
CA ILE A 144 -22.93 -0.68 9.25
C ILE A 144 -22.19 -1.95 9.71
N GLY A 145 -20.86 -2.02 9.59
CA GLY A 145 -20.09 -3.16 10.07
C GLY A 145 -19.99 -3.21 11.61
N ASN A 146 -20.23 -4.39 12.22
CA ASN A 146 -19.97 -4.61 13.64
C ASN A 146 -18.50 -5.04 13.85
N VAL A 147 -17.83 -4.41 14.81
CA VAL A 147 -16.46 -4.68 15.29
C VAL A 147 -16.23 -6.15 15.60
N GLU A 148 -17.21 -6.88 16.14
CA GLU A 148 -17.09 -8.32 16.42
C GLU A 148 -16.82 -9.15 15.16
N SER A 149 -17.55 -8.86 14.08
CA SER A 149 -17.39 -9.58 12.81
C SER A 149 -16.04 -9.26 12.17
N LEU A 150 -15.58 -8.00 12.27
CA LEU A 150 -14.27 -7.59 11.79
C LEU A 150 -13.15 -8.29 12.55
N ALA A 151 -13.25 -8.34 13.88
CA ALA A 151 -12.32 -9.06 14.73
C ALA A 151 -12.29 -10.56 14.42
N ALA A 152 -13.44 -11.21 14.27
CA ALA A 152 -13.50 -12.62 13.90
C ALA A 152 -12.86 -12.88 12.52
N VAL A 153 -13.14 -12.04 11.52
CA VAL A 153 -12.56 -12.16 10.16
C VAL A 153 -11.04 -11.94 10.18
N PHE A 154 -10.58 -10.91 10.89
CA PHE A 154 -9.16 -10.61 11.09
C PHE A 154 -8.42 -11.80 11.70
N LEU A 155 -8.84 -12.24 12.89
CA LEU A 155 -8.15 -13.32 13.60
C LEU A 155 -8.27 -14.66 12.87
N ARG A 156 -9.38 -14.94 12.17
CA ARG A 156 -9.50 -16.15 11.32
C ARG A 156 -8.47 -16.13 10.18
N ASN A 157 -8.27 -14.99 9.50
CA ASN A 157 -7.27 -14.88 8.43
C ASN A 157 -5.86 -15.09 8.98
N PHE A 158 -5.54 -14.50 10.13
CA PHE A 158 -4.21 -14.61 10.75
C PHE A 158 -3.95 -15.99 11.34
N HIS A 159 -4.99 -16.66 11.86
CA HIS A 159 -4.92 -18.07 12.21
C HIS A 159 -4.67 -18.95 10.97
N GLN A 160 -5.27 -18.64 9.82
CA GLN A 160 -5.01 -19.43 8.61
C GLN A 160 -3.54 -19.34 8.21
N ALA A 161 -2.94 -18.15 8.24
CA ALA A 161 -1.50 -17.99 8.01
C ALA A 161 -0.66 -18.82 9.00
N TYR A 162 -0.98 -18.75 10.29
CA TYR A 162 -0.29 -19.47 11.36
C TYR A 162 -0.24 -20.99 11.11
N VAL A 163 -1.36 -21.60 10.71
CA VAL A 163 -1.42 -23.06 10.51
C VAL A 163 -1.08 -23.53 9.10
N SER A 164 -0.94 -22.61 8.15
CA SER A 164 -0.78 -22.93 6.72
C SER A 164 0.49 -23.73 6.40
N GLY A 165 1.53 -23.62 7.25
CA GLY A 165 2.77 -24.38 7.10
C GLY A 165 2.61 -25.90 7.29
N LYS A 166 1.58 -26.35 8.03
CA LYS A 166 1.43 -27.78 8.39
C LYS A 166 1.30 -28.69 7.18
N VAL A 167 0.60 -28.25 6.14
CA VAL A 167 0.41 -29.07 4.92
C VAL A 167 1.73 -29.30 4.17
N GLN A 168 2.73 -28.44 4.42
CA GLN A 168 4.08 -28.54 3.88
C GLN A 168 5.05 -29.25 4.83
N GLY A 169 4.59 -29.68 6.01
CA GLY A 169 5.42 -30.31 7.04
C GLY A 169 6.16 -29.30 7.93
N HIS A 170 5.74 -28.04 7.95
CA HIS A 170 6.27 -27.03 8.86
C HIS A 170 5.42 -26.93 10.14
N GLU A 171 6.04 -26.39 11.19
CA GLU A 171 5.37 -26.08 12.44
C GLU A 171 4.41 -24.90 12.30
N ASP A 172 3.54 -24.77 13.30
CA ASP A 172 2.70 -23.58 13.47
C ASP A 172 3.53 -22.30 13.57
N GLY A 173 3.07 -21.24 12.90
CA GLY A 173 3.76 -19.96 12.84
C GLY A 173 4.98 -19.94 11.92
N HIS A 174 5.14 -20.92 11.03
CA HIS A 174 6.17 -20.89 9.99
C HIS A 174 6.00 -19.69 9.06
N PHE A 175 4.77 -19.43 8.58
CA PHE A 175 4.51 -18.30 7.70
C PHE A 175 3.91 -17.11 8.45
N TYR A 176 4.47 -15.91 8.23
CA TYR A 176 4.00 -14.66 8.82
C TYR A 176 3.17 -13.82 7.82
N PRO A 177 1.98 -13.31 8.18
CA PRO A 177 1.15 -12.51 7.29
C PRO A 177 1.83 -11.26 6.72
N LEU A 178 1.80 -11.12 5.40
CA LEU A 178 2.17 -9.92 4.66
C LEU A 178 0.92 -9.33 4.01
N VAL A 179 0.46 -8.17 4.50
CA VAL A 179 -0.79 -7.54 4.06
C VAL A 179 -0.57 -6.70 2.81
N HIS A 180 -1.34 -6.98 1.76
CA HIS A 180 -1.23 -6.27 0.49
C HIS A 180 -2.04 -4.98 0.46
N CYS A 181 -3.22 -4.95 1.09
CA CYS A 181 -4.11 -3.79 1.01
C CYS A 181 -3.91 -2.84 2.20
N GLY A 182 -3.69 -1.55 1.92
CA GLY A 182 -3.60 -0.52 2.94
C GLY A 182 -4.89 -0.40 3.77
N THR A 183 -6.05 -0.64 3.15
CA THR A 183 -7.34 -0.70 3.87
C THR A 183 -7.39 -1.85 4.88
N SER A 184 -6.96 -3.05 4.49
CA SER A 184 -6.89 -4.20 5.42
C SER A 184 -5.89 -3.94 6.54
N PHE A 185 -4.73 -3.38 6.19
CA PHE A 185 -3.67 -3.04 7.13
C PHE A 185 -4.13 -2.07 8.22
N GLY A 186 -4.73 -0.94 7.83
CA GLY A 186 -5.24 0.05 8.79
C GLY A 186 -6.35 -0.53 9.67
N ASN A 187 -7.30 -1.26 9.06
CA ASN A 187 -8.39 -1.87 9.81
C ASN A 187 -7.90 -2.94 10.80
N TYR A 188 -6.98 -3.83 10.42
CA TYR A 188 -6.46 -4.84 11.34
C TYR A 188 -5.75 -4.22 12.53
N LYS A 189 -5.03 -3.10 12.35
CA LYS A 189 -4.41 -2.38 13.47
C LYS A 189 -5.44 -1.78 14.42
N GLU A 190 -6.47 -1.13 13.89
CA GLU A 190 -7.58 -0.57 14.68
C GLU A 190 -8.29 -1.67 15.48
N ILE A 191 -8.66 -2.76 14.81
CA ILE A 191 -9.35 -3.90 15.43
C ILE A 191 -8.46 -4.62 16.46
N ARG A 192 -7.15 -4.72 16.21
CA ARG A 192 -6.17 -5.19 17.21
C ARG A 192 -6.21 -4.29 18.45
N GLY A 193 -6.20 -2.98 18.26
CA GLY A 193 -6.36 -2.02 19.36
C GLY A 193 -7.62 -2.30 20.20
N PHE A 194 -8.79 -2.45 19.57
CA PHE A 194 -10.03 -2.77 20.29
C PHE A 194 -9.97 -4.11 21.03
N LEU A 195 -9.38 -5.14 20.42
CA LEU A 195 -9.21 -6.45 21.04
C LEU A 195 -8.30 -6.40 22.28
N LEU A 196 -7.25 -5.58 22.26
CA LEU A 196 -6.34 -5.43 23.40
C LEU A 196 -7.03 -4.71 24.58
N HIS A 197 -7.88 -3.72 24.31
CA HIS A 197 -8.50 -2.90 25.36
C HIS A 197 -9.85 -3.42 25.87
N SER A 198 -10.54 -4.30 25.13
CA SER A 198 -11.88 -4.78 25.50
C SER A 198 -11.94 -6.27 25.79
N ALA A 199 -11.99 -6.64 27.07
CA ALA A 199 -12.20 -8.03 27.51
C ALA A 199 -13.54 -8.59 27.03
N GLU A 200 -14.60 -7.76 27.00
CA GLU A 200 -15.91 -8.15 26.49
C GLU A 200 -15.85 -8.50 25.00
N LEU A 201 -15.17 -7.68 24.18
CA LEU A 201 -14.97 -7.98 22.77
C LEU A 201 -14.19 -9.28 22.59
N ARG A 202 -13.09 -9.48 23.34
CA ARG A 202 -12.32 -10.73 23.28
C ARG A 202 -13.18 -11.94 23.57
N GLU A 203 -14.02 -11.91 24.60
CA GLU A 203 -14.90 -13.02 24.95
C GLU A 203 -15.94 -13.32 23.87
N ARG A 204 -16.56 -12.28 23.29
CA ARG A 204 -17.51 -12.46 22.18
C ARG A 204 -16.84 -13.05 20.94
N VAL A 205 -15.66 -12.56 20.58
CA VAL A 205 -14.88 -13.06 19.43
C VAL A 205 -14.37 -14.48 19.67
N ARG A 206 -13.95 -14.81 20.90
CA ARG A 206 -13.49 -16.16 21.29
C ARG A 206 -14.58 -17.20 21.04
N LYS A 207 -15.83 -16.92 21.45
CA LYS A 207 -16.98 -17.80 21.17
C LYS A 207 -17.24 -18.03 19.69
N VAL A 208 -17.00 -17.03 18.85
CA VAL A 208 -17.16 -17.17 17.39
C VAL A 208 -16.03 -18.04 16.82
N LEU A 209 -14.78 -17.77 17.18
CA LEU A 209 -13.63 -18.50 16.65
C LEU A 209 -13.52 -19.93 17.17
N ASP A 210 -14.01 -20.20 18.39
CA ASP A 210 -14.12 -21.56 18.95
C ASP A 210 -14.98 -22.45 18.06
N LYS A 211 -16.16 -21.96 17.66
CA LYS A 211 -17.06 -22.66 16.73
C LYS A 211 -16.42 -22.92 15.36
N LEU A 212 -15.44 -22.11 14.96
CA LEU A 212 -14.72 -22.25 13.70
C LEU A 212 -13.45 -23.10 13.83
N GLY A 213 -13.08 -23.55 15.04
CA GLY A 213 -11.82 -24.24 15.31
C GLY A 213 -10.60 -23.36 15.05
N ARG A 214 -10.70 -22.06 15.34
CA ARG A 214 -9.67 -21.04 15.05
C ARG A 214 -9.09 -20.41 16.30
N LEU A 215 -8.98 -21.20 17.36
CA LEU A 215 -8.28 -20.84 18.60
C LEU A 215 -6.98 -21.63 18.69
N VAL A 216 -5.97 -21.05 19.35
CA VAL A 216 -4.72 -21.72 19.68
C VAL A 216 -4.73 -21.97 21.18
N ASP A 217 -4.78 -23.24 21.58
CA ASP A 217 -4.92 -23.66 22.99
C ASP A 217 -6.07 -22.97 23.73
N GLY A 218 -7.21 -22.80 23.04
CA GLY A 218 -8.39 -22.10 23.58
C GLY A 218 -8.29 -20.57 23.61
N LYS A 219 -7.23 -19.98 23.04
CA LYS A 219 -6.95 -18.54 23.07
C LYS A 219 -7.09 -17.90 21.70
N LEU A 220 -7.33 -16.59 21.71
CA LEU A 220 -7.29 -15.76 20.50
C LEU A 220 -5.84 -15.62 20.03
N LEU A 221 -5.56 -15.94 18.76
CA LEU A 221 -4.24 -15.73 18.17
C LEU A 221 -4.13 -14.32 17.59
N ILE A 222 -3.35 -13.44 18.21
CA ILE A 222 -3.13 -12.06 17.77
C ILE A 222 -1.69 -11.90 17.26
N PRO A 223 -1.44 -11.26 16.10
CA PRO A 223 -0.09 -11.03 15.60
C PRO A 223 0.70 -10.00 16.41
N GLU A 224 1.98 -10.30 16.64
CA GLU A 224 2.95 -9.36 17.20
C GLU A 224 2.99 -8.06 16.38
N GLU A 225 3.08 -8.18 15.06
CA GLU A 225 3.11 -7.07 14.12
C GLU A 225 2.07 -7.28 13.02
N ILE A 226 1.45 -6.18 12.59
CA ILE A 226 0.70 -6.16 11.34
C ILE A 226 1.60 -5.48 10.33
N VAL A 227 2.01 -6.22 9.31
CA VAL A 227 3.02 -5.79 8.34
C VAL A 227 2.41 -5.64 6.96
N HIS A 228 2.63 -4.49 6.34
CA HIS A 228 2.23 -4.22 4.97
C HIS A 228 3.37 -4.53 4.01
N TYR A 229 3.08 -4.98 2.78
CA TYR A 229 4.12 -5.31 1.80
C TYR A 229 5.04 -4.12 1.47
N SER A 230 4.54 -2.87 1.53
CA SER A 230 5.40 -1.72 1.28
C SER A 230 6.40 -1.47 2.43
N GLU A 231 6.09 -1.93 3.65
CA GLU A 231 7.06 -1.95 4.76
C GLU A 231 8.14 -3.01 4.51
N TRP A 232 7.75 -4.16 3.95
CA TRP A 232 8.69 -5.17 3.47
C TRP A 232 9.59 -4.62 2.35
N LEU A 233 9.02 -3.96 1.32
CA LEU A 233 9.80 -3.32 0.26
C LEU A 233 10.77 -2.29 0.81
N HIS A 234 10.33 -1.50 1.80
CA HIS A 234 11.18 -0.51 2.45
C HIS A 234 12.40 -1.17 3.12
N VAL A 235 12.24 -2.26 3.87
CA VAL A 235 13.41 -2.92 4.51
C VAL A 235 14.26 -3.73 3.53
N MET A 236 13.68 -4.16 2.41
CA MET A 236 14.36 -4.88 1.33
C MET A 236 14.93 -3.95 0.24
N ARG A 237 14.78 -2.62 0.39
CA ARG A 237 15.25 -1.63 -0.58
C ARG A 237 16.73 -1.77 -0.95
N PRO A 238 17.68 -2.13 -0.05
CA PRO A 238 19.08 -2.30 -0.45
C PRO A 238 19.27 -3.49 -1.39
N GLU A 239 18.63 -4.63 -1.08
CA GLU A 239 18.69 -5.82 -1.93
C GLU A 239 17.96 -5.62 -3.27
N ILE A 240 16.83 -4.90 -3.26
CA ILE A 240 16.11 -4.53 -4.48
C ILE A 240 16.97 -3.62 -5.36
N ASN A 241 17.59 -2.58 -4.78
CA ASN A 241 18.46 -1.69 -5.54
C ASN A 241 19.70 -2.40 -6.10
N ALA A 242 20.22 -3.42 -5.41
CA ALA A 242 21.31 -4.25 -5.92
C ALA A 242 20.93 -5.06 -7.18
N MET A 243 19.63 -5.29 -7.41
CA MET A 243 19.10 -5.92 -8.63
C MET A 243 18.68 -4.91 -9.69
N ARG A 244 18.86 -3.61 -9.48
CA ARG A 244 18.45 -2.57 -10.42
C ARG A 244 19.21 -2.72 -11.74
N GLU A 245 18.47 -2.80 -12.84
CA GLU A 245 19.00 -2.96 -14.20
C GLU A 245 18.80 -1.69 -15.03
N ILE A 246 17.82 -0.86 -14.67
CA ILE A 246 17.43 0.34 -15.41
C ILE A 246 17.76 1.58 -14.59
N ASP A 247 18.40 2.57 -15.22
CA ASP A 247 18.63 3.86 -14.60
C ASP A 247 17.34 4.69 -14.59
N VAL A 248 16.86 4.99 -13.39
CA VAL A 248 15.66 5.81 -13.16
C VAL A 248 15.98 7.18 -12.56
N SER A 249 17.25 7.60 -12.57
CA SER A 249 17.70 8.88 -11.98
C SER A 249 17.12 10.13 -12.64
N GLY A 250 16.68 10.01 -13.89
CA GLY A 250 15.96 11.05 -14.61
C GLY A 250 14.47 11.16 -14.25
N VAL A 251 13.92 10.24 -13.45
CA VAL A 251 12.49 10.19 -13.13
C VAL A 251 12.18 11.08 -11.92
N ARG A 252 11.21 11.97 -12.08
CA ARG A 252 10.60 12.78 -11.01
C ARG A 252 9.37 12.06 -10.49
N ALA A 253 9.52 11.37 -9.36
CA ALA A 253 8.46 10.62 -8.74
C ALA A 253 7.79 11.42 -7.63
N THR A 254 6.47 11.39 -7.57
CA THR A 254 5.70 11.85 -6.39
C THR A 254 5.18 10.65 -5.64
N ILE A 255 5.16 10.71 -4.31
CA ILE A 255 4.56 9.63 -3.50
C ILE A 255 3.13 10.04 -3.11
N HIS A 256 2.20 9.12 -3.27
CA HIS A 256 0.89 9.18 -2.63
C HIS A 256 0.86 8.16 -1.49
N PRO A 257 1.15 8.59 -0.24
CA PRO A 257 1.03 7.70 0.88
C PRO A 257 -0.45 7.45 1.20
N ALA A 258 -0.84 6.18 1.26
CA ALA A 258 -2.20 5.78 1.55
C ALA A 258 -2.55 6.12 3.01
N CYS A 259 -3.67 6.83 3.23
CA CYS A 259 -4.08 7.29 4.55
C CYS A 259 -4.19 6.18 5.60
N HIS A 260 -4.60 4.97 5.22
CA HIS A 260 -4.74 3.84 6.15
C HIS A 260 -3.41 3.18 6.52
N VAL A 261 -2.31 3.53 5.84
CA VAL A 261 -0.96 3.03 6.18
C VAL A 261 -0.27 3.93 7.20
N TYR A 262 -0.52 5.24 7.20
CA TYR A 262 0.22 6.18 8.06
C TYR A 262 -0.62 7.18 8.87
N LYS A 263 -1.90 7.42 8.54
CA LYS A 263 -2.74 8.40 9.26
C LYS A 263 -3.69 7.77 10.27
N MET A 264 -4.18 6.56 10.01
CA MET A 264 -5.12 5.91 10.94
C MET A 264 -4.46 5.55 12.26
N ILE A 265 -3.25 5.00 12.19
CA ILE A 265 -2.44 4.56 13.34
C ILE A 265 -1.03 5.14 13.13
N PRO A 266 -0.86 6.46 13.32
CA PRO A 266 0.39 7.16 13.02
C PRO A 266 1.57 6.65 13.85
N GLU A 267 1.30 6.11 15.04
CA GLU A 267 2.31 5.62 15.97
C GLU A 267 3.06 4.38 15.50
N ASP A 268 2.46 3.61 14.58
CA ASP A 268 3.07 2.44 13.96
C ASP A 268 3.58 2.71 12.53
N ALA A 269 3.50 3.97 12.06
CA ALA A 269 4.03 4.36 10.75
C ALA A 269 5.56 4.48 10.79
N ILE A 270 6.23 3.93 9.77
CA ILE A 270 7.71 3.96 9.69
C ILE A 270 8.18 5.32 9.20
N TYR A 271 9.09 5.92 9.97
CA TYR A 271 9.80 7.14 9.64
C TYR A 271 11.30 6.88 9.83
N ASP A 272 12.10 7.47 8.96
CA ASP A 272 13.54 7.27 8.89
C ASP A 272 14.18 8.63 8.64
N ASP A 273 15.10 9.04 9.52
CA ASP A 273 15.73 10.35 9.48
C ASP A 273 16.62 10.51 8.23
N GLU A 274 17.03 9.41 7.60
CA GLU A 274 17.79 9.42 6.35
C GLU A 274 16.91 9.66 5.11
N ILE A 275 15.58 9.49 5.23
CA ILE A 275 14.63 9.60 4.11
C ILE A 275 13.87 10.92 4.22
N LEU A 276 14.16 11.83 3.28
CA LEU A 276 13.63 13.21 3.30
C LEU A 276 13.72 13.86 4.70
N GLU A 277 14.84 13.63 5.39
CA GLU A 277 15.13 14.13 6.74
C GLU A 277 14.09 13.70 7.80
N GLY A 278 13.39 12.58 7.60
CA GLY A 278 12.34 12.12 8.50
C GLY A 278 11.04 12.95 8.42
N ASN A 279 10.89 13.83 7.43
CA ASN A 279 9.69 14.68 7.28
C ASN A 279 8.54 14.00 6.53
N ARG A 280 8.80 12.87 5.88
CA ARG A 280 7.81 12.09 5.12
C ARG A 280 7.84 10.63 5.56
N VAL A 281 6.73 9.93 5.36
CA VAL A 281 6.67 8.49 5.64
C VAL A 281 7.74 7.77 4.81
N ALA A 282 8.52 6.92 5.46
CA ALA A 282 9.72 6.32 4.85
C ALA A 282 9.38 5.19 3.87
N VAL A 283 8.22 4.58 4.08
CA VAL A 283 7.67 3.52 3.22
C VAL A 283 7.31 4.09 1.86
N SER A 284 7.66 3.33 0.80
CA SER A 284 7.64 3.75 -0.60
C SER A 284 8.64 4.88 -0.91
N THR A 285 8.65 6.00 -0.17
CA THR A 285 9.61 7.11 -0.35
C THR A 285 11.06 6.63 -0.41
N GLY A 286 11.50 5.89 0.62
CA GLY A 286 12.87 5.39 0.70
C GLY A 286 13.21 4.34 -0.36
N LEU A 287 12.21 3.56 -0.82
CA LEU A 287 12.44 2.62 -1.92
C LEU A 287 12.72 3.37 -3.22
N ILE A 288 11.90 4.39 -3.52
CA ILE A 288 12.02 5.18 -4.74
C ILE A 288 13.32 5.99 -4.75
N GLU A 289 13.70 6.59 -3.60
CA GLU A 289 15.02 7.24 -3.44
C GLU A 289 16.18 6.24 -3.60
N ALA A 290 16.10 5.07 -2.97
CA ALA A 290 17.15 4.05 -3.07
C ALA A 290 17.37 3.55 -4.51
N LEU A 291 16.29 3.42 -5.30
CA LEU A 291 16.37 3.09 -6.72
C LEU A 291 16.99 4.20 -7.57
N GLY A 292 17.12 5.42 -7.02
CA GLY A 292 17.78 6.57 -7.63
C GLY A 292 16.85 7.60 -8.25
N ALA A 293 15.52 7.40 -8.22
CA ALA A 293 14.57 8.37 -8.75
C ALA A 293 14.48 9.61 -7.84
N GLN A 294 14.15 10.75 -8.43
CA GLN A 294 14.01 12.03 -7.72
C GLN A 294 12.64 12.09 -7.06
N VAL A 295 12.57 11.90 -5.74
CA VAL A 295 11.31 12.07 -5.01
C VAL A 295 11.02 13.55 -4.80
N ILE A 296 9.91 14.02 -5.38
CA ILE A 296 9.50 15.43 -5.35
C ILE A 296 8.34 15.61 -4.38
N ASP A 297 8.52 16.52 -3.43
CA ASP A 297 7.45 16.95 -2.51
C ASP A 297 6.47 17.90 -3.22
N TYR A 298 5.22 17.93 -2.76
CA TYR A 298 4.15 18.72 -3.37
C TYR A 298 3.08 19.08 -2.35
N SER A 299 2.31 20.14 -2.61
CA SER A 299 1.44 20.77 -1.60
C SER A 299 0.35 19.83 -1.07
N THR A 300 -0.08 18.85 -1.87
CA THR A 300 -1.14 17.90 -1.52
C THR A 300 -0.65 16.51 -1.14
N TRP A 301 0.63 16.33 -0.81
CA TRP A 301 1.22 15.03 -0.40
C TRP A 301 0.35 14.28 0.60
N TYR A 302 -0.10 14.97 1.65
CA TYR A 302 -0.88 14.39 2.73
C TYR A 302 -2.35 14.18 2.40
N ASP A 303 -2.86 14.77 1.32
CA ASP A 303 -4.28 14.68 1.02
C ASP A 303 -4.68 13.26 0.61
N CYS A 304 -5.92 12.90 0.94
CA CYS A 304 -6.55 11.66 0.52
C CYS A 304 -6.52 11.52 -1.01
N CYS A 305 -6.57 10.29 -1.55
CA CYS A 305 -6.74 10.08 -3.00
C CYS A 305 -8.12 10.49 -3.53
N GLY A 306 -9.08 10.77 -2.64
CA GLY A 306 -10.47 11.07 -2.98
C GLY A 306 -11.41 9.87 -2.85
N PHE A 307 -10.90 8.63 -2.73
CA PHE A 307 -11.73 7.42 -2.62
C PHE A 307 -12.74 7.49 -1.48
N GLY A 308 -12.29 7.95 -0.30
CA GLY A 308 -13.15 8.36 0.82
C GLY A 308 -14.12 7.31 1.36
N PHE A 309 -13.98 6.03 0.97
CA PHE A 309 -14.86 4.88 1.25
C PHE A 309 -16.35 5.10 1.00
N ARG A 310 -16.99 5.94 1.82
CA ARG A 310 -18.36 6.38 1.64
C ARG A 310 -18.50 7.24 0.39
N HIS A 311 -17.57 8.18 0.16
CA HIS A 311 -17.67 9.11 -0.98
C HIS A 311 -17.67 8.41 -2.33
N ILE A 312 -16.89 7.34 -2.55
CA ILE A 312 -16.98 6.59 -3.81
C ILE A 312 -18.34 5.90 -4.01
N ILE A 313 -19.11 5.67 -2.95
CA ILE A 313 -20.45 5.08 -3.02
C ILE A 313 -21.52 6.16 -3.20
N SER A 314 -21.50 7.21 -2.38
CA SER A 314 -22.56 8.24 -2.33
C SER A 314 -22.28 9.48 -3.17
N GLU A 315 -21.01 9.83 -3.41
CA GLU A 315 -20.55 11.11 -3.97
C GLU A 315 -19.45 10.87 -5.03
N ARG A 316 -19.77 10.05 -6.03
CA ARG A 316 -18.81 9.64 -7.06
C ARG A 316 -18.17 10.82 -7.77
N GLU A 317 -18.93 11.85 -8.11
CA GLU A 317 -18.40 13.03 -8.81
C GLU A 317 -17.42 13.83 -7.94
N PHE A 318 -17.62 13.87 -6.62
CA PHE A 318 -16.64 14.45 -5.70
C PHE A 318 -15.35 13.62 -5.71
N THR A 319 -15.44 12.30 -5.63
CA THR A 319 -14.27 11.42 -5.66
C THR A 319 -13.45 11.64 -6.95
N ARG A 320 -14.15 11.73 -8.08
CA ARG A 320 -13.57 11.93 -9.42
C ARG A 320 -12.87 13.29 -9.52
N SER A 321 -13.57 14.37 -9.19
CA SER A 321 -12.99 15.72 -9.27
C SER A 321 -11.84 15.90 -8.27
N PHE A 322 -11.94 15.33 -7.06
CA PHE A 322 -10.87 15.41 -6.07
C PHE A 322 -9.60 14.69 -6.56
N ALA A 323 -9.73 13.47 -7.10
CA ALA A 323 -8.59 12.74 -7.65
C ALA A 323 -7.88 13.54 -8.75
N ILE A 324 -8.63 14.17 -9.65
CA ILE A 324 -8.05 14.94 -10.77
C ILE A 324 -7.54 16.31 -10.33
N ASP A 325 -8.42 17.16 -9.81
CA ASP A 325 -8.11 18.57 -9.55
C ASP A 325 -7.17 18.75 -8.34
N ARG A 326 -7.28 17.90 -7.30
CA ARG A 326 -6.48 18.05 -6.06
C ARG A 326 -5.24 17.18 -6.01
N LYS A 327 -5.21 16.03 -6.70
CA LYS A 327 -4.06 15.11 -6.69
C LYS A 327 -3.28 15.13 -8.00
N ILE A 328 -3.88 14.67 -9.11
CA ILE A 328 -3.15 14.51 -10.37
C ILE A 328 -2.67 15.85 -10.92
N LYS A 329 -3.55 16.84 -11.03
CA LYS A 329 -3.21 18.19 -11.53
C LYS A 329 -2.12 18.85 -10.72
N VAL A 330 -2.21 18.82 -9.40
CA VAL A 330 -1.19 19.40 -8.51
C VAL A 330 0.16 18.72 -8.69
N ALA A 331 0.21 17.39 -8.75
CA ALA A 331 1.46 16.67 -8.96
C ALA A 331 2.10 16.98 -10.32
N VAL A 332 1.30 17.14 -11.37
CA VAL A 332 1.78 17.55 -12.70
C VAL A 332 2.24 19.01 -12.69
N GLU A 333 1.49 19.92 -12.09
CA GLU A 333 1.75 21.36 -12.18
C GLU A 333 2.88 21.82 -11.25
N GLU A 334 2.87 21.40 -9.98
CA GLU A 334 3.85 21.80 -8.98
C GLU A 334 5.13 20.95 -9.07
N ALA A 335 4.98 19.63 -9.04
CA ALA A 335 6.13 18.73 -8.98
C ALA A 335 6.71 18.40 -10.35
N LYS A 336 6.02 18.70 -11.46
CA LYS A 336 6.40 18.25 -12.81
C LYS A 336 6.67 16.74 -12.80
N ALA A 337 5.76 16.00 -12.15
CA ALA A 337 5.93 14.58 -11.91
C ALA A 337 5.88 13.79 -13.22
N ASP A 338 6.77 12.82 -13.36
CA ASP A 338 6.69 11.80 -14.42
C ASP A 338 5.84 10.61 -13.99
N VAL A 339 5.72 10.38 -12.68
CA VAL A 339 4.94 9.26 -12.12
C VAL A 339 4.45 9.61 -10.71
N MET A 340 3.26 9.13 -10.36
CA MET A 340 2.78 9.07 -8.98
C MET A 340 2.83 7.63 -8.48
N ILE A 341 3.56 7.43 -7.38
CA ILE A 341 3.77 6.14 -6.74
C ILE A 341 2.82 6.00 -5.57
N GLY A 342 1.95 4.99 -5.61
CA GLY A 342 1.09 4.60 -4.51
C GLY A 342 1.52 3.27 -3.91
N HIS A 343 0.89 2.91 -2.80
CA HIS A 343 1.12 1.61 -2.16
C HIS A 343 -0.17 0.96 -1.65
N ASP A 344 -1.33 1.58 -1.86
CA ASP A 344 -2.64 0.96 -1.66
C ASP A 344 -3.36 0.87 -3.00
N THR A 345 -3.85 -0.33 -3.32
CA THR A 345 -4.54 -0.61 -4.57
C THR A 345 -5.82 0.20 -4.74
N GLY A 346 -6.53 0.55 -3.66
CA GLY A 346 -7.69 1.44 -3.71
C GLY A 346 -7.32 2.86 -4.14
N CYS A 347 -6.21 3.38 -3.59
CA CYS A 347 -5.67 4.68 -3.95
C CYS A 347 -5.19 4.71 -5.41
N ILE A 348 -4.41 3.71 -5.84
CA ILE A 348 -3.91 3.60 -7.22
C ILE A 348 -5.08 3.50 -8.19
N THR A 349 -6.05 2.61 -7.94
CA THR A 349 -7.24 2.46 -8.80
C THR A 349 -8.01 3.78 -8.91
N THR A 350 -8.15 4.53 -7.81
CA THR A 350 -8.89 5.80 -7.82
C THR A 350 -8.16 6.88 -8.61
N LEU A 351 -6.85 6.99 -8.44
CA LEU A 351 -6.04 8.01 -9.10
C LEU A 351 -5.80 7.67 -10.58
N ASP A 352 -5.66 6.40 -10.92
CA ASP A 352 -5.51 5.90 -12.30
C ASP A 352 -6.85 5.96 -13.06
N LYS A 353 -7.87 5.24 -12.56
CA LYS A 353 -9.15 5.04 -13.27
C LYS A 353 -10.05 6.25 -13.31
N ASN A 354 -9.73 7.37 -12.68
CA ASN A 354 -10.53 8.59 -12.85
C ASN A 354 -9.92 9.55 -13.88
N GLN A 355 -8.70 9.31 -14.39
CA GLN A 355 -8.06 10.20 -15.37
C GLN A 355 -8.80 10.24 -16.72
N TRP A 356 -9.44 9.15 -17.14
CA TRP A 356 -10.29 9.15 -18.34
C TRP A 356 -11.45 10.15 -18.26
N ILE A 357 -11.90 10.50 -17.05
CA ILE A 357 -12.98 11.47 -16.85
C ILE A 357 -12.47 12.87 -17.13
N GLY A 358 -11.24 13.20 -16.71
CA GLY A 358 -10.58 14.46 -17.04
C GLY A 358 -10.54 14.67 -18.55
N GLN A 359 -10.15 13.63 -19.30
CA GLN A 359 -10.18 13.63 -20.76
C GLN A 359 -11.60 13.86 -21.31
N ALA A 360 -12.60 13.12 -20.80
CA ALA A 360 -13.98 13.22 -21.27
C ALA A 360 -14.62 14.61 -21.05
N VAL A 361 -14.16 15.38 -20.05
CA VAL A 361 -14.68 16.73 -19.74
C VAL A 361 -13.77 17.86 -20.21
N GLY A 362 -12.76 17.58 -21.04
CA GLY A 362 -11.86 18.58 -21.60
C GLY A 362 -10.87 19.19 -20.59
N LYS A 363 -10.62 18.51 -19.47
CA LYS A 363 -9.59 18.83 -18.46
C LYS A 363 -8.48 17.79 -18.53
N ASP A 364 -7.85 17.66 -19.70
CA ASP A 364 -6.85 16.63 -19.92
C ASP A 364 -5.61 16.90 -19.06
N VAL A 365 -5.42 16.06 -18.05
CA VAL A 365 -4.21 15.97 -17.25
C VAL A 365 -3.94 14.49 -17.08
N SER A 366 -2.79 14.05 -17.57
CA SER A 366 -2.35 12.66 -17.55
C SER A 366 -1.06 12.54 -16.74
N LEU A 367 -1.04 11.59 -15.82
CA LEU A 367 0.13 11.23 -15.01
C LEU A 367 0.08 9.72 -14.78
N PRO A 368 1.11 8.94 -15.17
CA PRO A 368 1.17 7.53 -14.82
C PRO A 368 1.05 7.35 -13.30
N VAL A 369 0.13 6.49 -12.87
CA VAL A 369 -0.04 6.14 -11.45
C VAL A 369 0.22 4.65 -11.28
N MET A 370 1.18 4.27 -10.44
CA MET A 370 1.48 2.85 -10.23
C MET A 370 1.90 2.55 -8.81
N ALA A 371 1.99 1.26 -8.49
CA ALA A 371 2.47 0.82 -7.19
C ALA A 371 3.99 0.96 -7.07
N ASP A 372 4.47 1.11 -5.85
CA ASP A 372 5.90 1.06 -5.53
C ASP A 372 6.55 -0.27 -5.94
N CYS A 373 5.87 -1.41 -5.75
CA CYS A 373 6.34 -2.71 -6.25
C CYS A 373 6.42 -2.77 -7.79
N GLN A 374 5.47 -2.15 -8.51
CA GLN A 374 5.47 -2.13 -9.96
C GLN A 374 6.65 -1.31 -10.49
N PHE A 375 6.86 -0.11 -9.95
CA PHE A 375 8.00 0.73 -10.32
C PHE A 375 9.34 0.05 -9.99
N ALA A 376 9.46 -0.55 -8.81
CA ALA A 376 10.66 -1.28 -8.41
C ALA A 376 10.93 -2.49 -9.32
N ALA A 377 9.90 -3.23 -9.74
CA ALA A 377 10.05 -4.33 -10.67
C ALA A 377 10.53 -3.84 -12.05
N ILE A 378 9.97 -2.75 -12.59
CA ILE A 378 10.46 -2.13 -13.84
C ILE A 378 11.94 -1.76 -13.70
N ALA A 379 12.31 -1.06 -12.61
CA ALA A 379 13.70 -0.66 -12.38
C ALA A 379 14.67 -1.85 -12.29
N CYS A 380 14.19 -3.03 -11.90
CA CYS A 380 14.95 -4.30 -11.87
C CYS A 380 14.84 -5.12 -13.17
N GLY A 381 14.28 -4.58 -14.25
CA GLY A 381 14.20 -5.25 -15.56
C GLY A 381 12.98 -6.15 -15.77
N ALA A 382 11.92 -6.01 -14.97
CA ALA A 382 10.69 -6.78 -15.19
C ALA A 382 9.96 -6.33 -16.47
N ASP A 383 9.42 -7.30 -17.21
CA ASP A 383 8.65 -7.02 -18.41
C ASP A 383 7.38 -6.17 -18.12
N PRO A 384 7.18 -5.04 -18.81
CA PRO A 384 6.11 -4.09 -18.52
C PRO A 384 4.70 -4.64 -18.77
N TYR A 385 4.54 -5.63 -19.65
CA TYR A 385 3.23 -6.19 -20.01
C TYR A 385 2.98 -7.54 -19.34
N LYS A 386 3.98 -8.42 -19.29
CA LYS A 386 3.87 -9.78 -18.75
C LYS A 386 3.89 -9.77 -17.22
N ILE A 387 4.82 -9.05 -16.59
CA ILE A 387 4.99 -9.03 -15.13
C ILE A 387 4.30 -7.83 -14.50
N VAL A 388 4.65 -6.63 -14.96
CA VAL A 388 4.17 -5.38 -14.35
C VAL A 388 2.74 -5.07 -14.79
N GLN A 389 2.32 -5.61 -15.94
CA GLN A 389 0.97 -5.56 -16.49
C GLN A 389 0.39 -4.14 -16.58
N LEU A 390 1.20 -3.21 -17.09
CA LEU A 390 0.84 -1.80 -17.22
C LEU A 390 -0.40 -1.56 -18.10
N HIS A 391 -0.71 -2.48 -19.02
CA HIS A 391 -1.93 -2.44 -19.84
C HIS A 391 -3.25 -2.52 -19.04
N TRP A 392 -3.20 -2.86 -17.74
CA TRP A 392 -4.36 -2.76 -16.85
C TRP A 392 -4.55 -1.37 -16.25
N HIS A 393 -3.61 -0.45 -16.43
CA HIS A 393 -3.76 0.96 -16.02
C HIS A 393 -4.52 1.75 -17.09
N ALA A 394 -5.17 2.84 -16.67
CA ALA A 394 -5.88 3.77 -17.56
C ALA A 394 -5.07 5.03 -17.88
N SER A 395 -4.15 5.40 -16.99
CA SER A 395 -3.16 6.46 -17.21
C SER A 395 -2.11 6.02 -18.23
N ALA A 396 -1.73 6.94 -19.11
CA ALA A 396 -0.67 6.69 -20.10
C ALA A 396 0.65 6.46 -19.36
N PHE A 397 1.41 5.45 -19.76
CA PHE A 397 2.68 5.05 -19.13
C PHE A 397 3.84 5.00 -20.13
N GLU A 398 3.56 5.12 -21.42
CA GLU A 398 4.50 5.00 -22.54
C GLU A 398 5.63 6.03 -22.41
N GLY A 399 5.30 7.29 -22.15
CA GLY A 399 6.29 8.35 -21.96
C GLY A 399 7.22 8.12 -20.77
N LEU A 400 6.75 7.44 -19.70
CA LEU A 400 7.59 7.05 -18.59
C LEU A 400 8.57 5.95 -19.01
N LEU A 401 8.10 4.94 -19.74
CA LEU A 401 8.94 3.84 -20.24
C LEU A 401 10.01 4.35 -21.23
N GLU A 402 9.64 5.24 -22.15
CA GLU A 402 10.57 5.89 -23.07
C GLU A 402 11.64 6.69 -22.30
N LYS A 403 11.23 7.43 -21.27
CA LYS A 403 12.15 8.24 -20.45
C LYS A 403 13.23 7.40 -19.74
N ILE A 404 12.90 6.18 -19.35
CA ILE A 404 13.83 5.25 -18.70
C ILE A 404 14.49 4.27 -19.69
N GLY A 405 14.29 4.47 -20.99
CA GLY A 405 14.93 3.67 -22.04
C GLY A 405 14.33 2.27 -22.25
N VAL A 406 13.08 2.04 -21.84
CA VAL A 406 12.36 0.79 -22.09
C VAL A 406 11.61 0.88 -23.42
N ASP A 407 11.95 -0.02 -24.35
CA ASP A 407 11.25 -0.19 -25.63
C ASP A 407 9.89 -0.88 -25.41
N TRP A 408 8.88 -0.08 -25.11
CA TRP A 408 7.54 -0.57 -24.79
C TRP A 408 6.81 -1.11 -26.03
N GLU A 409 7.10 -0.60 -27.23
CA GLU A 409 6.50 -1.09 -28.48
C GLU A 409 6.95 -2.52 -28.77
N LYS A 410 8.26 -2.77 -28.63
CA LYS A 410 8.80 -4.13 -28.75
C LYS A 410 8.23 -5.05 -27.67
N ALA A 411 8.25 -4.63 -26.40
CA ALA A 411 7.72 -5.44 -25.31
C ALA A 411 6.23 -5.77 -25.50
N LYS A 412 5.44 -4.83 -26.03
CA LYS A 412 4.04 -5.05 -26.38
C LYS A 412 3.89 -6.08 -27.50
N SER A 413 4.68 -5.96 -28.56
CA SER A 413 4.64 -6.90 -29.69
C SER A 413 5.02 -8.32 -29.25
N GLU A 414 6.05 -8.46 -28.41
CA GLU A 414 6.46 -9.74 -27.83
C GLU A 414 5.36 -10.31 -26.90
N PHE A 415 4.71 -9.46 -26.12
CA PHE A 415 3.58 -9.87 -25.28
C PHE A 415 2.38 -10.34 -26.10
N GLU A 416 2.00 -9.63 -27.17
CA GLU A 416 0.91 -10.03 -28.07
C GLU A 416 1.20 -11.39 -28.74
N ALA A 417 2.45 -11.62 -29.15
CA ALA A 417 2.87 -12.93 -29.66
C ALA A 417 2.77 -14.02 -28.58
N TYR A 418 3.21 -13.72 -27.36
CA TYR A 418 3.09 -14.63 -26.21
C TYR A 418 1.61 -14.97 -25.89
N LEU A 419 0.66 -14.05 -26.06
CA LEU A 419 -0.76 -14.34 -25.86
C LEU A 419 -1.28 -15.42 -26.82
N GLU A 420 -0.75 -15.53 -28.03
CA GLU A 420 -1.09 -16.63 -28.95
C GLU A 420 -0.57 -17.99 -28.46
N GLU A 421 0.58 -18.02 -27.78
CA GLU A 421 1.09 -19.23 -27.13
C GLU A 421 0.24 -19.62 -25.93
N VAL A 422 -0.19 -18.64 -25.13
CA VAL A 422 -1.10 -18.84 -23.99
C VAL A 422 -2.42 -19.46 -24.46
N LYS A 423 -3.01 -18.98 -25.57
CA LYS A 423 -4.22 -19.56 -26.17
C LYS A 423 -4.05 -21.02 -26.57
N GLN A 424 -2.83 -21.43 -26.92
CA GLN A 424 -2.47 -22.81 -27.23
C GLN A 424 -2.15 -23.66 -25.99
N GLY A 425 -2.29 -23.10 -24.78
CA GLY A 425 -2.00 -23.79 -23.52
C GLY A 425 -0.52 -23.81 -23.15
N LYS A 426 0.33 -23.01 -23.81
CA LYS A 426 1.78 -22.92 -23.55
C LYS A 426 2.17 -21.73 -22.66
N GLY A 427 1.21 -21.18 -21.92
CA GLY A 427 1.47 -20.06 -21.02
C GLY A 427 2.50 -20.41 -19.95
N GLU A 428 3.47 -19.53 -19.77
CA GLU A 428 4.40 -19.59 -18.66
C GLU A 428 3.70 -19.17 -17.37
N ARG A 429 4.09 -19.79 -16.26
CA ARG A 429 3.68 -19.33 -14.94
C ARG A 429 4.67 -18.28 -14.47
N LEU A 430 4.17 -17.08 -14.23
CA LEU A 430 4.98 -15.90 -13.88
C LEU A 430 5.57 -15.95 -12.47
N TYR A 431 5.19 -16.95 -11.68
CA TYR A 431 5.73 -17.28 -10.37
C TYR A 431 5.69 -18.79 -10.16
N ASP A 432 6.50 -19.31 -9.23
CA ASP A 432 6.60 -20.74 -8.98
C ASP A 432 5.22 -21.32 -8.57
N PRO A 433 4.60 -22.18 -9.40
CA PRO A 433 3.29 -22.73 -9.11
C PRO A 433 3.22 -23.61 -7.88
N ARG A 434 4.36 -24.14 -7.42
CA ARG A 434 4.44 -24.94 -6.20
C ARG A 434 4.10 -24.11 -4.97
N LEU A 435 4.14 -22.78 -5.07
CA LEU A 435 3.78 -21.85 -4.00
C LEU A 435 2.28 -21.53 -3.96
N ARG A 436 1.52 -21.90 -5.00
CA ARG A 436 0.06 -21.78 -5.04
C ARG A 436 -0.56 -23.02 -4.41
N ILE A 437 -0.47 -23.10 -3.10
CA ILE A 437 -0.95 -24.23 -2.30
C ILE A 437 -2.31 -23.89 -1.71
N THR A 438 -3.28 -24.80 -1.85
CA THR A 438 -4.47 -24.82 -1.00
C THR A 438 -4.07 -25.42 0.35
N SER A 439 -4.19 -24.68 1.44
CA SER A 439 -4.06 -25.30 2.78
C SER A 439 -5.38 -25.86 3.31
N GLY A 440 -6.48 -25.77 2.54
CA GLY A 440 -7.78 -26.37 2.83
C GLY A 440 -7.95 -27.83 2.36
N PRO A 441 -9.14 -28.43 2.61
CA PRO A 441 -9.49 -29.77 2.13
C PRO A 441 -9.30 -29.87 0.61
N GLY A 442 -8.42 -30.79 0.16
CA GLY A 442 -8.10 -30.97 -1.26
C GLY A 442 -6.66 -30.62 -1.65
N PHE A 443 -5.79 -30.26 -0.69
CA PHE A 443 -4.36 -30.11 -0.93
C PHE A 443 -3.76 -31.34 -1.64
N GLN A 444 -3.14 -31.10 -2.79
CA GLN A 444 -2.26 -32.07 -3.45
C GLN A 444 -0.84 -31.52 -3.37
N LYS A 445 0.06 -32.25 -2.70
CA LYS A 445 1.48 -31.90 -2.65
C LYS A 445 2.01 -31.79 -4.08
N PRO A 446 2.61 -30.66 -4.49
CA PRO A 446 3.22 -30.55 -5.80
C PRO A 446 4.24 -31.68 -5.98
N ALA A 447 4.19 -32.39 -7.12
CA ALA A 447 5.22 -33.35 -7.45
C ALA A 447 6.58 -32.62 -7.41
N VAL A 448 7.56 -33.23 -6.74
CA VAL A 448 8.93 -32.69 -6.72
C VAL A 448 9.44 -32.79 -8.16
N GLY A 449 9.48 -31.64 -8.84
CA GLY A 449 10.03 -31.50 -10.18
C GLY A 449 11.55 -31.46 -10.16
#